data_AF-A0A1R3GDK7-F1
#
_entry.id   AF-A0A1R3GDK7-F1
#
_cell.length_a   1.000
_cell.length_b   1.000
_cell.length_c   1.000
_cell.angle_alpha   90.00
_cell.angle_beta   90.00
_cell.angle_gamma   90.00
#
_symmetry.space_group_name_H-M   'P 1'
#
loop_
_entity.id
_entity.type
_entity.pdbx_description
1 polymer ?
#
loop_
_entity_poly.entity_id
_entity_poly.type
_entity_poly.pdbx_seq_one_letter_code
_entity_poly.pdbx_strand_id
1 'polypeptide(L)'
;MERYEILKDIGSGNFGVAKLVRDKWSGELYAVKYIERGPKIDEHVQREIMNHRSLKHPNIIRFKEVFLTPTHLAIVMEYAAGGELFERICTAGKILLSATDIRSELLPCNGTPAYIAPEVLSRKEYDGKIADVWSCGVTLYVMLVGAYPFEDPEDPRNFRKTIQRILSVHYSIPDYVRISKECRHLLSRIFVANPEKRITIPEIKQHPWFLKNLPIEFMEEENGNLETDQENDNDQSQQSIEEILSIVDEARKPGEEGPKVGSQFLGGSMDLDDLDDADIDDIETSGDFFNIANPTTGCQKKLEIDDDQKLRAFFDKRISQEVSGDALGEEFKGYVFKIMGGCDKQGFPMKQGVLTPGRVRLLLHRGTPCFRGYGRRNGERRRKSVRGCIVSQDLSVLNLVIVKKGENDLPGLTDTEKPRMRGPKRASKIRKLFNLSKEDDVRKYVNTYRRTFTTKTGKKVSKAPKIQRLVTPLTLQRKRARISEKKKRVAKAKSDAAEYQKLLAQRLKEQRERRSESLAKKRSRLSAASKPSIAA
;
A
#
# COMPACT_ATOMS: atom_id res chain seq x y z
N MET A 1 -12.75 24.86 -16.59
CA MET A 1 -12.30 23.46 -16.63
C MET A 1 -13.02 22.66 -15.55
N GLU A 2 -14.19 22.10 -15.86
CA GLU A 2 -14.87 21.12 -14.98
C GLU A 2 -15.58 20.03 -15.81
N ARG A 3 -14.98 19.58 -16.94
CA ARG A 3 -15.57 18.52 -17.79
C ARG A 3 -15.74 17.19 -17.05
N TYR A 4 -14.79 16.87 -16.17
CA TYR A 4 -14.82 15.62 -15.39
C TYR A 4 -15.15 15.85 -13.92
N GLU A 5 -16.13 15.11 -13.41
CA GLU A 5 -16.48 15.01 -11.99
C GLU A 5 -15.76 13.82 -11.36
N ILE A 6 -14.96 14.04 -10.33
CA ILE A 6 -14.27 12.96 -9.61
C ILE A 6 -15.24 12.24 -8.68
N LEU A 7 -15.42 10.94 -8.86
CA LEU A 7 -16.32 10.12 -8.04
C LEU A 7 -15.59 9.41 -6.89
N LYS A 8 -14.50 8.69 -7.19
CA LYS A 8 -13.80 7.84 -6.22
C LYS A 8 -12.36 7.56 -6.64
N ASP A 9 -11.46 7.37 -5.68
CA ASP A 9 -10.13 6.80 -5.94
C ASP A 9 -10.25 5.27 -6.22
N ILE A 10 -9.72 4.82 -7.36
CA ILE A 10 -9.79 3.42 -7.80
C ILE A 10 -8.44 2.69 -7.75
N GLY A 11 -7.32 3.43 -7.69
CA GLY A 11 -6.01 2.82 -7.54
C GLY A 11 -4.93 3.86 -7.20
N SER A 12 -3.82 3.40 -6.65
CA SER A 12 -2.63 4.23 -6.43
C SER A 12 -1.39 3.42 -6.81
N GLY A 13 -0.63 3.92 -7.78
CA GLY A 13 0.62 3.31 -8.25
C GLY A 13 1.84 4.15 -7.88
N ASN A 14 3.02 3.71 -8.32
CA ASN A 14 4.31 4.40 -8.08
C ASN A 14 4.34 5.80 -8.71
N PHE A 15 3.69 5.96 -9.86
CA PHE A 15 3.72 7.17 -10.68
C PHE A 15 2.52 8.09 -10.50
N GLY A 16 1.49 7.69 -9.75
CA GLY A 16 0.26 8.48 -9.67
C GLY A 16 -0.94 7.82 -8.99
N VAL A 17 -2.03 8.59 -8.88
CA VAL A 17 -3.32 8.14 -8.34
C VAL A 17 -4.32 8.00 -9.49
N ALA A 18 -4.96 6.83 -9.58
CA ALA A 18 -6.04 6.56 -10.51
C ALA A 18 -7.39 6.86 -9.84
N LYS A 19 -8.22 7.67 -10.50
CA LYS A 19 -9.54 8.08 -10.03
C LYS A 19 -10.61 7.70 -11.06
N LEU A 20 -11.75 7.23 -10.58
CA LEU A 20 -12.96 7.13 -11.36
C LEU A 20 -13.57 8.52 -11.50
N VAL A 21 -13.82 8.92 -12.73
CA VAL A 21 -14.46 10.18 -13.06
C VAL A 21 -15.71 9.95 -13.90
N ARG A 22 -16.60 10.92 -13.89
CA ARG A 22 -17.76 11.01 -14.79
C ARG A 22 -17.57 12.21 -15.70
N ASP A 23 -17.72 12.02 -17.01
CA ASP A 23 -17.84 13.16 -17.93
C ASP A 23 -19.20 13.84 -17.67
N LYS A 24 -19.18 15.13 -17.34
CA LYS A 24 -20.39 15.88 -17.01
C LYS A 24 -21.31 16.08 -18.22
N TRP A 25 -20.79 15.94 -19.43
CA TRP A 25 -21.57 16.12 -20.66
C TRP A 25 -22.19 14.81 -21.13
N SER A 26 -21.39 13.75 -21.30
CA SER A 26 -21.91 12.45 -21.75
C SER A 26 -22.51 11.61 -20.61
N GLY A 27 -22.16 11.89 -19.35
CA GLY A 27 -22.57 11.08 -18.20
C GLY A 27 -21.78 9.76 -18.06
N GLU A 28 -20.88 9.47 -18.99
CA GLU A 28 -20.09 8.23 -19.02
C GLU A 28 -18.97 8.21 -17.98
N LEU A 29 -18.54 6.99 -17.63
CA LEU A 29 -17.52 6.74 -16.63
C LEU A 29 -16.16 6.48 -17.28
N TYR A 30 -15.14 7.16 -16.77
CA TYR A 30 -13.76 7.03 -17.21
C TYR A 30 -12.82 6.83 -16.03
N ALA A 31 -11.66 6.21 -16.28
CA ALA A 31 -10.56 6.17 -15.34
C ALA A 31 -9.55 7.26 -15.71
N VAL A 32 -9.07 8.02 -14.71
CA VAL A 32 -8.06 9.07 -14.91
C VAL A 32 -6.86 8.81 -14.02
N LYS A 33 -5.69 8.63 -14.65
CA LYS A 33 -4.40 8.50 -13.98
C LYS A 33 -3.76 9.88 -13.86
N TYR A 34 -3.56 10.35 -12.63
CA TYR A 34 -2.93 11.63 -12.35
C TYR A 34 -1.45 11.44 -11.98
N ILE A 35 -0.57 12.06 -12.75
CA ILE A 35 0.89 12.10 -12.56
C ILE A 35 1.28 13.53 -12.17
N GLU A 36 2.04 13.70 -11.09
CA GLU A 36 2.47 15.03 -10.63
C GLU A 36 3.37 15.70 -11.67
N ARG A 37 3.14 16.99 -11.97
CA ARG A 37 3.98 17.77 -12.88
C ARG A 37 5.41 17.91 -12.35
N GLY A 38 6.37 18.10 -13.25
CA GLY A 38 7.79 18.31 -12.91
C GLY A 38 8.70 17.18 -13.39
N PRO A 39 9.86 16.97 -12.73
CA PRO A 39 10.95 16.13 -13.25
C PRO A 39 10.61 14.63 -13.31
N LYS A 40 9.48 14.21 -12.72
CA LYS A 40 8.97 12.83 -12.80
C LYS A 40 8.35 12.51 -14.17
N ILE A 41 8.08 13.51 -14.99
CA ILE A 41 7.55 13.33 -16.34
C ILE A 41 8.76 13.20 -17.27
N ASP A 42 9.16 11.96 -17.51
CA ASP A 42 10.30 11.57 -18.33
C ASP A 42 9.84 10.99 -19.68
N GLU A 43 10.80 10.53 -20.48
CA GLU A 43 10.53 9.89 -21.76
C GLU A 43 9.71 8.59 -21.62
N HIS A 44 9.74 7.93 -20.46
CA HIS A 44 8.95 6.73 -20.22
C HIS A 44 7.47 7.06 -20.14
N VAL A 45 7.09 8.15 -19.46
CA VAL A 45 5.69 8.61 -19.41
C VAL A 45 5.19 8.97 -20.81
N GLN A 46 6.01 9.66 -21.60
CA GLN A 46 5.69 9.97 -22.99
C GLN A 46 5.48 8.70 -23.81
N ARG A 47 6.40 7.73 -23.71
CA ARG A 47 6.33 6.45 -24.41
C ARG A 47 5.09 5.64 -24.00
N GLU A 48 4.74 5.64 -22.72
CA GLU A 48 3.53 4.99 -22.19
C GLU A 48 2.26 5.56 -22.84
N ILE A 49 2.13 6.90 -22.90
CA ILE A 49 0.97 7.57 -23.51
C ILE A 49 0.89 7.27 -25.02
N MET A 50 2.02 7.34 -25.72
CA MET A 50 2.06 7.08 -27.17
C MET A 50 1.71 5.63 -27.51
N ASN A 51 2.24 4.68 -26.75
CA ASN A 51 1.91 3.27 -26.90
C ASN A 51 0.44 3.00 -26.56
N HIS A 52 -0.11 3.62 -25.51
CA HIS A 52 -1.51 3.43 -25.16
C HIS A 52 -2.45 3.99 -26.23
N ARG A 53 -2.11 5.15 -26.82
CA ARG A 53 -2.86 5.77 -27.92
C ARG A 53 -2.90 4.90 -29.17
N SER A 54 -1.80 4.22 -29.50
CA SER A 54 -1.72 3.41 -30.74
C SER A 54 -2.46 2.08 -30.65
N LEU A 55 -2.79 1.61 -29.44
CA LEU A 55 -3.49 0.36 -29.22
C LEU A 55 -5.01 0.54 -29.35
N LYS A 56 -5.59 -0.01 -30.42
CA LYS A 56 -7.04 -0.07 -30.67
C LYS A 56 -7.49 -1.52 -30.80
N HIS A 57 -8.10 -2.06 -29.75
CA HIS A 57 -8.59 -3.44 -29.74
C HIS A 57 -9.73 -3.60 -28.72
N PRO A 58 -10.79 -4.39 -28.98
CA PRO A 58 -11.95 -4.54 -28.08
C PRO A 58 -11.60 -5.10 -26.69
N ASN A 59 -10.45 -5.76 -26.54
CA ASN A 59 -9.98 -6.30 -25.24
C ASN A 59 -8.81 -5.53 -24.62
N ILE A 60 -8.44 -4.37 -25.18
CA ILE A 60 -7.43 -3.47 -24.60
C ILE A 60 -8.13 -2.19 -24.18
N ILE A 61 -7.85 -1.74 -22.95
CA ILE A 61 -8.39 -0.49 -22.41
C ILE A 61 -8.07 0.65 -23.39
N ARG A 62 -9.10 1.33 -23.88
CA ARG A 62 -8.92 2.41 -24.86
C ARG A 62 -8.36 3.67 -24.19
N PHE A 63 -7.37 4.28 -24.83
CA PHE A 63 -6.93 5.66 -24.53
C PHE A 63 -7.98 6.64 -25.06
N LYS A 64 -8.38 7.62 -24.23
CA LYS A 64 -9.31 8.68 -24.65
C LYS A 64 -8.56 9.98 -24.92
N GLU A 65 -8.02 10.59 -23.87
CA GLU A 65 -7.33 11.87 -23.98
C GLU A 65 -6.33 12.05 -22.82
N VAL A 66 -5.43 13.01 -22.95
CA VAL A 66 -4.55 13.51 -21.91
C VAL A 66 -4.74 15.02 -21.79
N PHE A 67 -4.79 15.52 -20.57
CA PHE A 67 -4.89 16.95 -20.34
C PHE A 67 -4.07 17.36 -19.13
N LEU A 68 -3.79 18.67 -19.06
CA LEU A 68 -3.02 19.24 -17.97
C LEU A 68 -3.92 19.90 -16.94
N THR A 69 -3.59 19.70 -15.68
CA THR A 69 -4.14 20.46 -14.57
C THR A 69 -3.03 21.33 -13.98
N PRO A 70 -3.34 22.31 -13.10
CA PRO A 70 -2.31 23.13 -12.47
C PRO A 70 -1.23 22.34 -11.72
N THR A 71 -1.52 21.08 -11.32
CA THR A 71 -0.63 20.27 -10.47
C THR A 71 -0.25 18.91 -11.06
N HIS A 72 -1.03 18.39 -12.01
CA HIS A 72 -0.87 17.02 -12.53
C HIS A 72 -1.10 16.95 -14.05
N LEU A 73 -0.41 16.05 -14.71
CA LEU A 73 -0.77 15.47 -16.00
C LEU A 73 -1.85 14.40 -15.77
N ALA A 74 -2.96 14.47 -16.48
CA ALA A 74 -4.11 13.58 -16.32
C ALA A 74 -4.33 12.77 -17.60
N ILE A 75 -4.20 11.45 -17.52
CA ILE A 75 -4.42 10.52 -18.64
C ILE A 75 -5.79 9.87 -18.45
N VAL A 76 -6.71 10.11 -19.39
CA VAL A 76 -8.08 9.58 -19.42
C VAL A 76 -8.14 8.31 -20.26
N MET A 77 -8.72 7.26 -19.69
CA MET A 77 -8.86 5.97 -20.32
C MET A 77 -10.20 5.32 -19.97
N GLU A 78 -10.58 4.32 -20.74
CA GLU A 78 -11.78 3.52 -20.51
C GLU A 78 -11.79 2.89 -19.11
N TYR A 79 -12.95 2.89 -18.45
CA TYR A 79 -13.11 2.31 -17.12
C TYR A 79 -13.63 0.86 -17.19
N ALA A 80 -12.76 -0.10 -16.85
CA ALA A 80 -13.16 -1.49 -16.66
C ALA A 80 -13.81 -1.72 -15.28
N ALA A 81 -15.15 -1.76 -15.24
CA ALA A 81 -15.92 -1.97 -14.01
C ALA A 81 -15.83 -3.39 -13.42
N GLY A 82 -15.25 -4.35 -14.16
CA GLY A 82 -15.21 -5.78 -13.81
C GLY A 82 -14.27 -6.17 -12.66
N GLY A 83 -13.55 -5.20 -12.08
CA GLY A 83 -12.58 -5.44 -11.00
C GLY A 83 -11.25 -6.05 -11.49
N GLU A 84 -10.37 -6.40 -10.55
CA GLU A 84 -9.06 -6.99 -10.87
C GLU A 84 -9.20 -8.47 -11.25
N LEU A 85 -8.47 -8.91 -12.29
CA LEU A 85 -8.48 -10.30 -12.77
C LEU A 85 -8.17 -11.30 -11.64
N PHE A 86 -7.16 -11.03 -10.82
CA PHE A 86 -6.75 -11.90 -9.72
C PHE A 86 -7.84 -12.07 -8.64
N GLU A 87 -8.56 -11.00 -8.31
CA GLU A 87 -9.69 -11.07 -7.36
C GLU A 87 -10.80 -11.96 -7.91
N ARG A 88 -11.04 -11.88 -9.22
CA ARG A 88 -12.03 -12.70 -9.92
C ARG A 88 -11.64 -14.18 -9.96
N ILE A 89 -10.36 -14.48 -10.22
CA ILE A 89 -9.85 -15.88 -10.21
C ILE A 89 -9.91 -16.46 -8.78
N CYS A 90 -9.59 -15.68 -7.75
CA CYS A 90 -9.70 -16.13 -6.34
C CYS A 90 -11.15 -16.42 -5.95
N THR A 91 -12.07 -15.54 -6.33
CA THR A 91 -13.51 -15.67 -6.01
C THR A 91 -14.13 -16.89 -6.71
N ALA A 92 -13.61 -17.27 -7.88
CA ALA A 92 -14.05 -18.46 -8.62
C ALA A 92 -13.54 -19.80 -8.03
N GLY A 93 -12.81 -19.78 -6.91
CA GLY A 93 -12.44 -20.97 -6.14
C GLY A 93 -11.34 -21.85 -6.75
N LYS A 94 -10.55 -21.31 -7.70
CA LYS A 94 -9.48 -22.04 -8.41
C LYS A 94 -8.07 -21.82 -7.85
N ILE A 95 -7.91 -21.09 -6.75
CA ILE A 95 -6.61 -20.68 -6.19
C ILE A 95 -6.46 -21.16 -4.73
N LEU A 96 -5.27 -21.70 -4.41
CA LEU A 96 -4.79 -22.03 -3.05
C LEU A 96 -4.05 -20.86 -2.38
N LEU A 97 -3.70 -19.81 -3.12
CA LEU A 97 -3.12 -18.58 -2.58
C LEU A 97 -4.16 -17.87 -1.70
N SER A 98 -3.76 -17.50 -0.48
CA SER A 98 -4.65 -16.80 0.42
C SER A 98 -4.94 -15.39 -0.15
N ALA A 99 -6.18 -14.91 -0.03
CA ALA A 99 -6.57 -13.54 -0.45
C ALA A 99 -5.72 -12.42 0.20
N THR A 100 -4.90 -12.75 1.20
CA THR A 100 -3.92 -11.88 1.84
C THR A 100 -2.60 -11.73 1.07
N ASP A 101 -2.21 -12.68 0.22
CA ASP A 101 -0.91 -12.67 -0.47
C ASP A 101 -0.91 -11.73 -1.68
N ILE A 102 -2.00 -11.73 -2.46
CA ILE A 102 -2.15 -10.92 -3.70
C ILE A 102 -2.17 -9.42 -3.42
N ARG A 103 -2.69 -9.00 -2.25
CA ARG A 103 -2.86 -7.58 -1.93
C ARG A 103 -1.58 -6.91 -1.42
N SER A 104 -0.52 -7.69 -1.16
CA SER A 104 0.65 -7.21 -0.40
C SER A 104 1.92 -6.95 -1.22
N GLU A 105 1.97 -7.30 -2.51
CA GLU A 105 3.23 -7.27 -3.28
C GLU A 105 3.14 -6.63 -4.67
N LEU A 106 2.59 -5.41 -4.73
CA LEU A 106 3.06 -4.43 -5.73
C LEU A 106 4.13 -3.56 -5.05
N LEU A 107 5.34 -4.14 -4.93
CA LEU A 107 6.56 -3.40 -4.58
C LEU A 107 6.85 -2.35 -5.68
N PRO A 108 7.52 -1.23 -5.36
CA PRO A 108 7.83 -0.16 -6.32
C PRO A 108 9.17 -0.39 -7.02
N CYS A 109 9.46 -1.65 -7.33
CA CYS A 109 10.34 -2.00 -8.42
C CYS A 109 9.40 -2.72 -9.40
N ASN A 110 9.39 -2.29 -10.66
CA ASN A 110 8.45 -2.71 -11.67
C ASN A 110 8.26 -4.25 -11.72
N GLY A 111 7.09 -4.73 -11.31
CA GLY A 111 6.62 -6.12 -11.49
C GLY A 111 6.74 -7.05 -10.27
N THR A 112 5.89 -8.09 -10.25
CA THR A 112 6.12 -9.27 -9.39
C THR A 112 7.33 -10.02 -9.97
N PRO A 113 8.40 -10.29 -9.19
CA PRO A 113 9.63 -10.89 -9.72
C PRO A 113 9.43 -12.26 -10.38
N ALA A 114 8.30 -12.92 -10.14
CA ALA A 114 7.90 -14.16 -10.80
C ALA A 114 7.66 -14.01 -12.33
N TYR A 115 7.41 -12.79 -12.84
CA TYR A 115 7.26 -12.53 -14.28
C TYR A 115 8.58 -12.29 -15.00
N ILE A 116 9.69 -12.09 -14.26
CA ILE A 116 10.96 -11.71 -14.86
C ILE A 116 11.59 -12.92 -15.56
N ALA A 117 11.97 -12.73 -16.82
CA ALA A 117 12.66 -13.76 -17.61
C ALA A 117 14.13 -13.95 -17.13
N PRO A 118 14.72 -15.15 -17.27
CA PRO A 118 16.07 -15.46 -16.78
C PRO A 118 17.15 -14.51 -17.32
N GLU A 119 17.04 -14.08 -18.57
CA GLU A 119 17.99 -13.19 -19.24
C GLU A 119 17.96 -11.76 -18.68
N VAL A 120 16.81 -11.29 -18.19
CA VAL A 120 16.67 -9.97 -17.55
C VAL A 120 17.40 -9.93 -16.21
N LEU A 121 17.50 -11.09 -15.53
CA LEU A 121 18.26 -11.22 -14.28
C LEU A 121 19.77 -11.35 -14.51
N SER A 122 20.18 -11.79 -15.70
CA SER A 122 21.56 -12.22 -15.98
C SER A 122 22.32 -11.28 -16.91
N ARG A 123 21.64 -10.44 -17.70
CA ARG A 123 22.26 -9.57 -18.71
C ARG A 123 21.89 -8.11 -18.50
N LYS A 124 22.84 -7.20 -18.78
CA LYS A 124 22.59 -5.75 -18.82
C LYS A 124 21.74 -5.32 -20.03
N GLU A 125 21.76 -6.10 -21.12
CA GLU A 125 20.96 -5.85 -22.33
C GLU A 125 20.18 -7.11 -22.73
N TYR A 126 18.90 -6.95 -23.09
CA TYR A 126 18.00 -8.05 -23.46
C TYR A 126 16.96 -7.60 -24.50
N ASP A 127 16.40 -8.57 -25.25
CA ASP A 127 15.27 -8.31 -26.15
C ASP A 127 13.95 -8.32 -25.36
N GLY A 128 13.33 -7.15 -25.23
CA GLY A 128 12.06 -6.97 -24.53
C GLY A 128 10.93 -7.83 -25.09
N LYS A 129 10.86 -8.04 -26.41
CA LYS A 129 9.76 -8.80 -27.04
C LYS A 129 9.82 -10.28 -26.63
N ILE A 130 11.02 -10.85 -26.57
CA ILE A 130 11.23 -12.24 -26.17
C ILE A 130 11.07 -12.41 -24.65
N ALA A 131 11.48 -11.42 -23.86
CA ALA A 131 11.21 -11.38 -22.42
C ALA A 131 9.70 -11.30 -22.13
N ASP A 132 8.93 -10.55 -22.91
CA ASP A 132 7.47 -10.47 -22.77
C ASP A 132 6.77 -11.79 -23.06
N VAL A 133 7.28 -12.61 -23.97
CA VAL A 133 6.76 -13.98 -24.20
C VAL A 133 6.84 -14.83 -22.93
N TRP A 134 7.93 -14.71 -22.16
CA TRP A 134 8.06 -15.38 -20.87
C TRP A 134 6.99 -14.89 -19.88
N SER A 135 6.81 -13.57 -19.76
CA SER A 135 5.79 -12.95 -18.91
C SER A 135 4.36 -13.41 -19.28
N CYS A 136 4.07 -13.54 -20.57
CA CYS A 136 2.82 -14.11 -21.08
C CYS A 136 2.67 -15.59 -20.66
N GLY A 137 3.74 -16.38 -20.70
CA GLY A 137 3.76 -17.76 -20.21
C GLY A 137 3.46 -17.87 -18.72
N VAL A 138 4.06 -17.00 -17.89
CA VAL A 138 3.77 -16.93 -16.45
C VAL A 138 2.30 -16.60 -16.21
N THR A 139 1.76 -15.62 -16.95
CA THR A 139 0.33 -15.25 -16.86
C THR A 139 -0.59 -16.40 -17.24
N LEU A 140 -0.30 -17.09 -18.35
CA LEU A 140 -1.04 -18.28 -18.78
C LEU A 140 -0.99 -19.39 -17.72
N TYR A 141 0.19 -19.66 -17.17
CA TYR A 141 0.36 -20.65 -16.10
C TYR A 141 -0.49 -20.30 -14.87
N VAL A 142 -0.45 -19.05 -14.42
CA VAL A 142 -1.22 -18.60 -13.25
C VAL A 142 -2.72 -18.72 -13.49
N MET A 143 -3.21 -18.43 -14.69
CA MET A 143 -4.63 -18.61 -15.04
C MET A 143 -5.06 -20.09 -15.03
N LEU A 144 -4.15 -21.01 -15.36
CA LEU A 144 -4.44 -22.45 -15.43
C LEU A 144 -4.29 -23.15 -14.08
N VAL A 145 -3.24 -22.84 -13.34
CA VAL A 145 -2.82 -23.55 -12.12
C VAL A 145 -3.25 -22.82 -10.85
N GLY A 146 -3.41 -21.50 -10.92
CA GLY A 146 -3.76 -20.66 -9.76
C GLY A 146 -2.60 -20.40 -8.80
N ALA A 147 -1.36 -20.63 -9.24
CA ALA A 147 -0.12 -20.37 -8.50
C ALA A 147 0.99 -19.94 -9.47
N TYR A 148 2.06 -19.32 -8.98
CA TYR A 148 3.20 -18.96 -9.82
C TYR A 148 4.06 -20.19 -10.18
N PRO A 149 4.61 -20.28 -11.41
CA PRO A 149 5.34 -21.46 -11.87
C PRO A 149 6.65 -21.71 -11.13
N PHE A 150 7.35 -20.64 -10.71
CA PHE A 150 8.68 -20.71 -10.11
C PHE A 150 8.69 -20.42 -8.60
N GLU A 151 7.52 -20.27 -7.98
CA GLU A 151 7.41 -20.07 -6.54
C GLU A 151 7.59 -21.40 -5.80
N ASP A 152 8.22 -21.36 -4.63
CA ASP A 152 8.39 -22.55 -3.78
C ASP A 152 7.06 -22.82 -3.03
N PRO A 153 6.43 -24.01 -3.20
CA PRO A 153 5.17 -24.32 -2.52
C PRO A 153 5.25 -24.30 -0.99
N GLU A 154 6.42 -24.58 -0.41
CA GLU A 154 6.66 -24.62 1.04
C GLU A 154 7.11 -23.25 1.59
N ASP A 155 7.76 -22.43 0.77
CA ASP A 155 8.22 -21.10 1.15
C ASP A 155 7.97 -20.03 0.05
N PRO A 156 6.70 -19.66 -0.19
CA PRO A 156 6.32 -18.77 -1.30
C PRO A 156 6.99 -17.38 -1.25
N ARG A 157 7.33 -16.91 -0.04
CA ARG A 157 7.89 -15.56 0.20
C ARG A 157 9.40 -15.46 -0.02
N ASN A 158 10.04 -16.55 -0.43
CA ASN A 158 11.49 -16.64 -0.57
C ASN A 158 11.95 -16.35 -2.01
N PHE A 159 12.08 -15.06 -2.32
CA PHE A 159 12.50 -14.58 -3.62
C PHE A 159 13.83 -15.15 -4.13
N ARG A 160 14.77 -15.49 -3.23
CA ARG A 160 16.06 -16.08 -3.62
C ARG A 160 15.84 -17.47 -4.23
N LYS A 161 14.95 -18.27 -3.64
CA LYS A 161 14.56 -19.57 -4.21
C LYS A 161 13.78 -19.40 -5.50
N THR A 162 12.88 -18.43 -5.59
CA THR A 162 12.14 -18.12 -6.83
C THR A 162 13.10 -17.78 -7.97
N ILE A 163 14.09 -16.92 -7.72
CA ILE A 163 15.13 -16.58 -8.71
C ILE A 163 15.94 -17.82 -9.11
N GLN A 164 16.35 -18.66 -8.15
CA GLN A 164 17.06 -19.91 -8.46
C GLN A 164 16.22 -20.82 -9.36
N ARG A 165 14.92 -20.95 -9.09
CA ARG A 165 13.99 -21.75 -9.90
C ARG A 165 13.73 -21.14 -11.27
N ILE A 166 13.72 -19.82 -11.42
CA ILE A 166 13.65 -19.13 -12.72
C ILE A 166 14.90 -19.46 -13.53
N LEU A 167 16.09 -19.29 -12.95
CA LEU A 167 17.38 -19.54 -13.63
C LEU A 167 17.54 -21.01 -14.01
N SER A 168 17.07 -21.94 -13.19
CA SER A 168 17.08 -23.37 -13.49
C SER A 168 15.84 -23.86 -14.26
N VAL A 169 14.91 -22.97 -14.60
CA VAL A 169 13.61 -23.25 -15.26
C VAL A 169 12.85 -24.41 -14.59
N HIS A 170 12.79 -24.39 -13.26
CA HIS A 170 12.20 -25.47 -12.48
C HIS A 170 10.76 -25.13 -12.07
N TYR A 171 9.79 -25.66 -12.83
CA TYR A 171 8.35 -25.54 -12.58
C TYR A 171 7.66 -26.91 -12.68
N SER A 172 6.51 -27.07 -12.03
CA SER A 172 5.75 -28.32 -12.05
C SER A 172 4.25 -28.05 -12.02
N ILE A 173 3.50 -28.64 -12.95
CA ILE A 173 2.04 -28.58 -12.97
C ILE A 173 1.49 -29.66 -12.02
N PRO A 174 0.72 -29.31 -10.96
CA PRO A 174 0.18 -30.29 -10.04
C PRO A 174 -0.80 -31.28 -10.70
N ASP A 175 -0.81 -32.54 -10.25
CA ASP A 175 -1.60 -33.63 -10.85
C ASP A 175 -3.12 -33.39 -10.81
N TYR A 176 -3.60 -32.59 -9.85
CA TYR A 176 -5.01 -32.22 -9.75
C TYR A 176 -5.45 -31.24 -10.85
N VAL A 177 -4.51 -30.55 -11.51
CA VAL A 177 -4.81 -29.59 -12.59
C VAL A 177 -4.79 -30.30 -13.93
N ARG A 178 -5.98 -30.46 -14.53
CA ARG A 178 -6.11 -31.06 -15.87
C ARG A 178 -5.82 -30.02 -16.95
N ILE A 179 -4.70 -30.18 -17.64
CA ILE A 179 -4.27 -29.32 -18.75
C ILE A 179 -4.09 -30.18 -20.01
N SER A 180 -4.49 -29.66 -21.19
CA SER A 180 -4.32 -30.38 -22.46
C SER A 180 -2.85 -30.61 -22.82
N LYS A 181 -2.57 -31.64 -23.64
CA LYS A 181 -1.20 -31.97 -24.07
C LYS A 181 -0.57 -30.81 -24.86
N GLU A 182 -1.37 -30.15 -25.70
CA GLU A 182 -0.95 -29.02 -26.52
C GLU A 182 -0.61 -27.80 -25.65
N CYS A 183 -1.36 -27.53 -24.59
CA CYS A 183 -1.06 -26.44 -23.68
C CYS A 183 0.24 -26.69 -22.89
N ARG A 184 0.45 -27.93 -22.43
CA ARG A 184 1.70 -28.33 -21.76
C ARG A 184 2.88 -28.20 -22.70
N HIS A 185 2.70 -28.57 -23.97
CA HIS A 185 3.71 -28.38 -25.01
C HIS A 185 4.03 -26.89 -25.22
N LEU A 186 3.00 -26.03 -25.33
CA LEU A 186 3.20 -24.59 -25.45
C LEU A 186 3.98 -23.99 -24.27
N LEU A 187 3.60 -24.33 -23.03
CA LEU A 187 4.32 -23.87 -21.83
C LEU A 187 5.78 -24.32 -21.82
N SER A 188 6.08 -25.55 -22.26
CA SER A 188 7.46 -26.05 -22.35
C SER A 188 8.30 -25.34 -23.42
N ARG A 189 7.66 -24.78 -24.45
CA ARG A 189 8.31 -23.97 -25.50
C ARG A 189 8.47 -22.50 -25.10
N ILE A 190 7.63 -22.00 -24.19
CA ILE A 190 7.73 -20.65 -23.62
C ILE A 190 8.76 -20.60 -22.49
N PHE A 191 8.74 -21.56 -21.56
CA PHE A 191 9.70 -21.62 -20.45
C PHE A 191 11.01 -22.27 -20.91
N VAL A 192 11.76 -21.52 -21.72
CA VAL A 192 13.11 -21.85 -22.18
C VAL A 192 14.05 -20.74 -21.73
N ALA A 193 15.12 -21.10 -21.00
CA ALA A 193 16.07 -20.13 -20.44
C ALA A 193 16.83 -19.36 -21.52
N ASN A 194 17.22 -20.03 -22.61
CA ASN A 194 17.88 -19.37 -23.73
C ASN A 194 16.83 -18.62 -24.58
N PRO A 195 16.88 -17.27 -24.67
CA PRO A 195 15.91 -16.48 -25.42
C PRO A 195 15.91 -16.82 -26.92
N GLU A 196 17.06 -17.19 -27.51
CA GLU A 196 17.15 -17.53 -28.95
C GLU A 196 16.42 -18.82 -29.30
N LYS A 197 16.20 -19.70 -28.32
CA LYS A 197 15.47 -20.98 -28.51
C LYS A 197 14.04 -20.91 -28.02
N ARG A 198 13.63 -19.78 -27.41
CA ARG A 198 12.29 -19.58 -26.89
C ARG A 198 11.34 -19.33 -28.06
N ILE A 199 10.14 -19.91 -27.99
CA ILE A 199 9.11 -19.70 -29.00
C ILE A 199 8.77 -18.22 -29.16
N THR A 200 8.56 -17.78 -30.40
CA THR A 200 8.23 -16.39 -30.73
C THR A 200 6.72 -16.19 -30.87
N ILE A 201 6.23 -14.94 -30.84
CA ILE A 201 4.80 -14.64 -31.03
C ILE A 201 4.23 -15.21 -32.35
N PRO A 202 4.90 -15.07 -33.52
CA PRO A 202 4.42 -15.69 -34.76
C PRO A 202 4.27 -17.21 -34.66
N GLU A 203 5.22 -17.89 -34.02
CA GLU A 203 5.14 -19.34 -33.80
C GLU A 203 4.05 -19.72 -32.81
N ILE A 204 3.79 -18.90 -31.78
CA ILE A 204 2.67 -19.10 -30.85
C ILE A 204 1.34 -18.99 -31.59
N LYS A 205 1.17 -18.00 -32.49
CA LYS A 205 -0.05 -17.82 -33.29
C LYS A 205 -0.37 -19.04 -34.15
N GLN A 206 0.64 -19.75 -34.62
CA GLN A 206 0.50 -20.98 -35.41
C GLN A 206 0.35 -22.24 -34.56
N HIS A 207 0.52 -22.15 -33.23
CA HIS A 207 0.54 -23.31 -32.36
C HIS A 207 -0.87 -23.93 -32.23
N PRO A 208 -1.03 -25.27 -32.27
CA PRO A 208 -2.35 -25.93 -32.23
C PRO A 208 -3.21 -25.57 -31.01
N TRP A 209 -2.58 -25.25 -29.88
CA TRP A 209 -3.29 -24.78 -28.69
C TRP A 209 -3.90 -23.37 -28.88
N PHE A 210 -3.21 -22.47 -29.59
CA PHE A 210 -3.65 -21.10 -29.80
C PHE A 210 -4.83 -21.02 -30.78
N LEU A 211 -4.79 -21.85 -31.83
CA LEU A 211 -5.83 -21.90 -32.85
C LEU A 211 -7.13 -22.60 -32.37
N LYS A 212 -7.08 -23.35 -31.27
CA LYS A 212 -8.22 -24.13 -30.79
C LYS A 212 -9.23 -23.25 -30.07
N ASN A 213 -10.46 -23.18 -30.59
CA ASN A 213 -11.55 -22.33 -30.08
C ASN A 213 -11.21 -20.83 -30.09
N LEU A 214 -10.30 -20.39 -30.96
CA LEU A 214 -10.08 -18.96 -31.19
C LEU A 214 -11.34 -18.40 -31.87
N PRO A 215 -12.01 -17.39 -31.29
CA PRO A 215 -13.20 -16.80 -31.92
C PRO A 215 -12.89 -16.32 -33.34
N ILE A 216 -13.84 -16.53 -34.25
CA ILE A 216 -13.71 -16.25 -35.70
C ILE A 216 -13.31 -14.79 -35.95
N GLU A 217 -13.80 -13.87 -35.12
CA GLU A 217 -13.47 -12.43 -35.12
C GLU A 217 -11.96 -12.16 -35.09
N PHE A 218 -11.14 -13.06 -34.51
CA PHE A 218 -9.68 -12.92 -34.44
C PHE A 218 -8.92 -13.67 -35.54
N MET A 219 -9.61 -14.45 -36.38
CA MET A 219 -9.00 -15.15 -37.52
C MET A 219 -9.05 -14.31 -38.81
N GLU A 220 -10.00 -13.37 -38.92
CA GLU A 220 -10.27 -12.61 -40.17
C GLU A 220 -9.50 -11.28 -40.27
N GLU A 221 -9.05 -10.69 -39.16
CA GLU A 221 -8.32 -9.40 -39.13
C GLU A 221 -6.94 -9.42 -39.81
N GLU A 222 -6.34 -10.58 -40.09
CA GLU A 222 -5.04 -10.65 -40.79
C GLU A 222 -5.14 -10.68 -42.33
N ASN A 223 -6.34 -10.89 -42.91
CA ASN A 223 -6.54 -10.97 -44.37
C ASN A 223 -7.40 -9.84 -44.96
N GLY A 224 -7.96 -8.95 -44.15
CA GLY A 224 -8.77 -7.83 -44.59
C GLY A 224 -8.00 -6.52 -44.61
N ASN A 225 -7.93 -5.87 -45.77
CA ASN A 225 -7.46 -4.49 -45.91
C ASN A 225 -8.12 -3.57 -44.87
N LEU A 226 -7.32 -2.64 -44.35
CA LEU A 226 -7.73 -1.45 -43.59
C LEU A 226 -8.61 -0.51 -44.45
N GLU A 227 -9.80 -0.92 -44.87
CA GLU A 227 -10.78 0.01 -45.43
C GLU A 227 -12.22 -0.35 -45.02
N THR A 228 -12.92 0.69 -44.56
CA THR A 228 -14.38 0.86 -44.36
C THR A 228 -15.05 0.17 -43.18
N ASP A 229 -15.01 0.86 -42.04
CA ASP A 229 -16.22 1.17 -41.25
C ASP A 229 -16.33 2.71 -41.15
N GLN A 230 -16.57 3.34 -42.31
CA GLN A 230 -17.25 4.63 -42.35
C GLN A 230 -18.73 4.33 -42.17
N GLU A 231 -19.23 4.40 -40.93
CA GLU A 231 -20.61 4.79 -40.59
C GLU A 231 -20.85 4.55 -39.10
N ASN A 232 -20.81 5.66 -38.33
CA ASN A 232 -21.18 5.85 -36.91
C ASN A 232 -20.06 6.26 -35.92
N ASP A 233 -18.92 6.77 -36.39
CA ASP A 233 -17.97 7.47 -35.51
C ASP A 233 -18.42 8.92 -35.27
N ASN A 234 -19.32 9.10 -34.31
CA ASN A 234 -19.60 10.40 -33.69
C ASN A 234 -18.76 10.59 -32.41
N ASP A 235 -17.62 9.90 -32.28
CA ASP A 235 -16.74 9.99 -31.11
C ASP A 235 -15.65 11.05 -31.31
N GLN A 236 -16.05 12.31 -31.09
CA GLN A 236 -15.16 13.45 -31.00
C GLN A 236 -14.22 13.30 -29.79
N SER A 237 -13.02 12.73 -29.95
CA SER A 237 -11.80 13.13 -29.20
C SER A 237 -10.61 12.16 -29.37
N GLN A 238 -10.04 12.02 -30.57
CA GLN A 238 -8.63 11.55 -30.65
C GLN A 238 -7.72 12.76 -30.78
N GLN A 239 -7.18 13.20 -29.64
CA GLN A 239 -6.17 14.26 -29.62
C GLN A 239 -5.02 13.96 -30.59
N SER A 240 -4.54 15.00 -31.25
CA SER A 240 -3.43 14.87 -32.20
C SER A 240 -2.15 14.50 -31.46
N ILE A 241 -1.20 13.87 -32.15
CA ILE A 241 0.11 13.52 -31.57
C ILE A 241 0.83 14.80 -31.11
N GLU A 242 0.75 15.86 -31.92
CA GLU A 242 1.35 17.16 -31.63
C GLU A 242 0.78 17.78 -30.35
N GLU A 243 -0.54 17.72 -30.18
CA GLU A 243 -1.21 18.22 -28.97
C GLU A 243 -0.74 17.45 -27.72
N ILE A 244 -0.69 16.12 -27.80
CA ILE A 244 -0.23 15.25 -26.72
C ILE A 244 1.22 15.56 -26.34
N LEU A 245 2.11 15.69 -27.32
CA LEU A 245 3.51 16.04 -27.07
C LEU A 245 3.63 17.41 -26.42
N SER A 246 2.86 18.40 -26.87
CA SER A 246 2.85 19.73 -26.26
C SER A 246 2.40 19.68 -24.79
N ILE A 247 1.38 18.89 -24.47
CA ILE A 247 0.85 18.73 -23.11
C ILE A 247 1.88 18.03 -22.21
N VAL A 248 2.55 17.00 -22.73
CA VAL A 248 3.61 16.28 -22.00
C VAL A 248 4.81 17.19 -21.75
N ASP A 249 5.25 17.96 -22.75
CA ASP A 249 6.36 18.92 -22.61
C ASP A 249 6.01 20.03 -21.62
N GLU A 250 4.78 20.54 -21.64
CA GLU A 250 4.32 21.52 -20.66
C GLU A 250 4.28 20.92 -19.24
N ALA A 251 3.95 19.63 -19.12
CA ALA A 251 3.88 18.95 -17.84
C ALA A 251 5.27 18.72 -17.20
N ARG A 252 6.35 18.69 -17.98
CA ARG A 252 7.75 18.64 -17.46
C ARG A 252 8.08 19.86 -16.60
N LYS A 253 7.42 21.00 -16.83
CA LYS A 253 7.57 22.19 -15.99
C LYS A 253 6.81 22.00 -14.68
N PRO A 254 7.41 22.33 -13.52
CA PRO A 254 6.72 22.27 -12.24
C PRO A 254 5.45 23.14 -12.27
N GLY A 255 4.34 22.58 -11.82
CA GLY A 255 3.05 23.27 -11.81
C GLY A 255 3.02 24.48 -10.87
N GLU A 256 2.10 25.42 -11.12
CA GLU A 256 1.87 26.55 -10.20
C GLU A 256 1.57 26.04 -8.78
N GLU A 257 2.20 26.64 -7.77
CA GLU A 257 2.00 26.23 -6.38
C GLU A 257 0.53 26.43 -5.95
N GLY A 258 -0.30 25.40 -6.10
CA GLY A 258 -1.64 25.27 -5.54
C GLY A 258 -1.60 24.98 -4.03
N PRO A 259 -2.74 25.04 -3.31
CA PRO A 259 -2.76 24.88 -1.85
C PRO A 259 -2.33 23.46 -1.45
N LYS A 260 -1.27 23.36 -0.64
CA LYS A 260 -0.72 22.13 -0.05
C LYS A 260 -1.83 21.30 0.62
N VAL A 261 -2.38 20.33 -0.11
CA VAL A 261 -3.18 19.24 0.44
C VAL A 261 -2.17 18.26 1.04
N GLY A 262 -2.13 18.22 2.37
CA GLY A 262 -1.18 17.41 3.12
C GLY A 262 -1.31 15.92 2.81
N SER A 263 -0.38 15.42 2.01
CA SER A 263 0.09 14.04 2.00
C SER A 263 1.58 14.14 2.31
N GLN A 264 1.94 13.87 3.56
CA GLN A 264 3.32 13.89 4.01
C GLN A 264 3.91 12.49 3.74
N PHE A 265 4.23 12.25 2.47
CA PHE A 265 5.09 11.16 2.03
C PHE A 265 6.49 11.75 1.82
N LEU A 266 7.37 11.56 2.80
CA LEU A 266 8.82 11.69 2.60
C LEU A 266 9.33 10.32 2.18
N GLY A 267 9.27 10.06 0.88
CA GLY A 267 9.96 8.94 0.22
C GLY A 267 11.09 9.52 -0.61
N GLY A 268 12.24 9.74 0.02
CA GLY A 268 13.49 9.88 -0.72
C GLY A 268 13.93 8.48 -1.14
N SER A 269 13.93 8.21 -2.44
CA SER A 269 14.80 7.20 -3.03
C SER A 269 16.21 7.77 -2.99
N MET A 270 17.07 7.16 -2.20
CA MET A 270 18.50 7.15 -2.50
C MET A 270 18.81 5.71 -2.83
N ASP A 271 18.97 5.45 -4.12
CA ASP A 271 19.80 4.36 -4.60
C ASP A 271 21.20 4.65 -4.07
N LEU A 272 21.77 3.67 -3.37
CA LEU A 272 22.98 3.82 -2.58
C LEU A 272 23.77 2.53 -2.75
N ASP A 273 24.19 2.29 -4.00
CA ASP A 273 25.10 1.20 -4.39
C ASP A 273 25.90 1.60 -5.66
N ASP A 274 26.34 2.86 -5.81
CA ASP A 274 27.37 3.26 -6.81
C ASP A 274 27.99 4.63 -6.46
N LEU A 275 28.75 4.70 -5.36
CA LEU A 275 29.78 5.73 -5.20
C LEU A 275 31.04 5.07 -4.65
N ASP A 276 32.03 4.98 -5.52
CA ASP A 276 33.40 4.64 -5.21
C ASP A 276 33.95 5.58 -4.12
N ASP A 277 34.79 5.00 -3.25
CA ASP A 277 35.69 5.72 -2.37
C ASP A 277 36.63 6.62 -3.21
N ALA A 278 36.26 7.89 -3.42
CA ALA A 278 37.19 8.98 -3.73
C ALA A 278 36.49 10.35 -3.58
N ASP A 279 37.06 11.18 -2.71
CA ASP A 279 37.02 12.65 -2.71
C ASP A 279 35.65 13.34 -2.54
N ILE A 280 35.21 13.47 -1.29
CA ILE A 280 34.48 14.67 -0.84
C ILE A 280 35.45 15.46 0.03
N ASP A 281 36.17 16.38 -0.61
CA ASP A 281 36.90 17.44 0.04
C ASP A 281 35.93 18.40 0.76
N ASP A 282 36.15 18.53 2.06
CA ASP A 282 36.01 19.73 2.88
C ASP A 282 35.01 20.83 2.44
N ILE A 283 33.77 20.71 2.92
CA ILE A 283 33.03 21.88 3.41
C ILE A 283 33.12 21.87 4.93
N GLU A 284 34.11 22.59 5.46
CA GLU A 284 34.12 23.02 6.86
C GLU A 284 32.88 23.89 7.12
N THR A 285 31.82 23.28 7.65
CA THR A 285 30.87 24.00 8.50
C THR A 285 31.32 23.76 9.93
N SER A 286 32.40 24.46 10.32
CA SER A 286 33.21 24.28 11.52
C SER A 286 32.59 24.85 12.81
N GLY A 287 31.26 24.87 12.92
CA GLY A 287 30.55 25.32 14.12
C GLY A 287 29.92 24.16 14.89
N ASP A 288 30.12 24.12 16.20
CA ASP A 288 29.35 23.27 17.11
C ASP A 288 28.04 23.98 17.48
N PHE A 289 26.91 23.30 17.28
CA PHE A 289 25.59 23.92 17.46
C PHE A 289 24.82 23.32 18.64
N PHE A 290 24.17 24.19 19.42
CA PHE A 290 23.12 23.79 20.34
C PHE A 290 21.73 24.07 19.77
N ASN A 291 20.93 23.01 19.70
CA ASN A 291 19.51 23.13 19.41
C ASN A 291 18.72 23.04 20.72
N ILE A 292 18.29 24.21 21.22
CA ILE A 292 17.58 24.32 22.49
C ILE A 292 16.08 24.40 22.24
N ALA A 293 15.32 23.57 22.94
CA ALA A 293 13.87 23.57 22.91
C ALA A 293 13.26 23.93 24.27
N ASN A 294 12.21 24.75 24.24
CA ASN A 294 11.37 25.04 25.41
C ASN A 294 10.00 24.35 25.25
N PRO A 295 9.70 23.31 26.02
CA PRO A 295 8.46 22.56 25.89
C PRO A 295 7.23 23.35 26.34
N THR A 296 7.39 24.38 27.17
CA THR A 296 6.30 25.23 27.66
C THR A 296 5.76 26.13 26.56
N THR A 297 6.66 26.83 25.85
CA THR A 297 6.29 27.73 24.74
C THR A 297 6.14 26.98 23.41
N GLY A 298 6.75 25.80 23.27
CA GLY A 298 6.79 25.04 22.03
C GLY A 298 7.74 25.61 20.97
N CYS A 299 8.61 26.54 21.37
CA CYS A 299 9.63 27.16 20.54
C CYS A 299 10.96 26.40 20.62
N GLN A 300 11.75 26.52 19.56
CA GLN A 300 13.11 25.96 19.46
C GLN A 300 14.02 26.98 18.80
N LYS A 301 15.27 27.06 19.24
CA LYS A 301 16.27 27.98 18.69
C LYS A 301 17.62 27.28 18.59
N LYS A 302 18.30 27.50 17.47
CA LYS A 302 19.69 27.10 17.27
C LYS A 302 20.61 28.21 17.78
N LEU A 303 21.67 27.83 18.48
CA LEU A 303 22.75 28.70 18.92
C LEU A 303 24.06 28.10 18.44
N GLU A 304 24.90 28.96 17.91
CA GLU A 304 26.27 28.64 17.53
C GLU A 304 27.18 28.94 18.71
N ILE A 305 28.15 28.06 18.97
CA ILE A 305 29.09 28.22 20.08
C ILE A 305 30.50 28.06 19.53
N ASP A 306 31.24 29.15 19.60
CA ASP A 306 32.63 29.22 19.15
C ASP A 306 33.63 29.00 20.30
N ASP A 307 33.14 29.01 21.55
CA ASP A 307 33.98 28.90 22.75
C ASP A 307 33.97 27.49 23.34
N ASP A 308 35.07 26.77 23.13
CA ASP A 308 35.33 25.43 23.68
C ASP A 308 35.16 25.33 25.20
N GLN A 309 35.36 26.43 25.95
CA GLN A 309 35.20 26.42 27.41
C GLN A 309 33.74 26.18 27.82
N LYS A 310 32.79 26.73 27.05
CA LYS A 310 31.35 26.55 27.26
C LYS A 310 30.91 25.11 26.98
N LEU A 311 31.55 24.46 25.98
CA LEU A 311 31.27 23.07 25.60
C LEU A 311 31.76 22.06 26.65
N ARG A 312 32.84 22.35 27.37
CA ARG A 312 33.40 21.47 28.41
C ARG A 312 32.42 21.10 29.51
N ALA A 313 31.47 21.97 29.83
CA ALA A 313 30.43 21.69 30.83
C ALA A 313 29.52 20.50 30.43
N PHE A 314 29.45 20.18 29.14
CA PHE A 314 28.62 19.12 28.57
C PHE A 314 29.40 17.84 28.28
N PHE A 315 30.73 17.89 28.19
CA PHE A 315 31.55 16.69 27.96
C PHE A 315 31.44 15.71 29.12
N ASP A 316 31.55 14.42 28.78
CA ASP A 316 31.40 13.27 29.68
C ASP A 316 30.02 13.15 30.35
N LYS A 317 29.08 14.05 30.01
CA LYS A 317 27.67 13.91 30.39
C LYS A 317 26.98 12.90 29.48
N ARG A 318 25.94 12.28 30.01
CA ARG A 318 25.11 11.30 29.32
C ARG A 318 23.77 11.92 28.92
N ILE A 319 23.15 11.38 27.87
CA ILE A 319 21.74 11.65 27.58
C ILE A 319 20.89 11.51 28.85
N SER A 320 19.93 12.42 28.99
CA SER A 320 19.01 12.58 30.11
C SER A 320 19.60 13.16 31.38
N GLN A 321 20.90 13.48 31.43
CA GLN A 321 21.46 14.26 32.53
C GLN A 321 21.11 15.75 32.39
N GLU A 322 21.02 16.39 33.55
CA GLU A 322 20.79 17.82 33.69
C GLU A 322 22.14 18.55 33.82
N VAL A 323 22.24 19.69 33.15
CA VAL A 323 23.43 20.55 33.10
C VAL A 323 22.98 21.98 33.41
N SER A 324 23.76 22.69 34.24
CA SER A 324 23.50 24.10 34.51
C SER A 324 23.77 24.94 33.26
N GLY A 325 22.85 25.86 32.97
CA GLY A 325 22.97 26.84 31.90
C GLY A 325 24.00 27.93 32.19
N ASP A 326 24.41 28.11 33.46
CA ASP A 326 25.34 29.18 33.86
C ASP A 326 26.67 29.13 33.10
N ALA A 327 27.09 27.93 32.66
CA ALA A 327 28.32 27.73 31.90
C ALA A 327 28.25 28.24 30.45
N LEU A 328 27.05 28.54 29.92
CA LEU A 328 26.86 28.99 28.53
C LEU A 328 27.00 30.52 28.38
N GLY A 329 26.78 31.27 29.46
CA GLY A 329 26.77 32.73 29.45
C GLY A 329 25.79 33.29 30.49
N GLU A 330 25.88 34.59 30.74
CA GLU A 330 25.01 35.30 31.69
C GLU A 330 23.53 35.27 31.26
N GLU A 331 23.26 35.21 29.96
CA GLU A 331 21.91 35.09 29.41
C GLU A 331 21.24 33.76 29.78
N PHE A 332 22.02 32.72 30.10
CA PHE A 332 21.55 31.40 30.50
C PHE A 332 21.59 31.18 32.01
N LYS A 333 21.80 32.24 32.80
CA LYS A 333 21.88 32.16 34.25
C LYS A 333 20.59 31.60 34.88
N GLY A 334 20.76 30.59 35.73
CA GLY A 334 19.67 29.89 36.42
C GLY A 334 18.89 28.90 35.56
N TYR A 335 19.21 28.75 34.27
CA TYR A 335 18.59 27.74 33.42
C TYR A 335 19.12 26.35 33.75
N VAL A 336 18.24 25.35 33.65
CA VAL A 336 18.63 23.94 33.72
C VAL A 336 18.27 23.26 32.42
N PHE A 337 19.27 22.72 31.74
CA PHE A 337 19.13 22.01 30.48
C PHE A 337 19.24 20.51 30.69
N LYS A 338 18.37 19.77 30.03
CA LYS A 338 18.46 18.32 29.92
C LYS A 338 18.96 17.94 28.53
N ILE A 339 20.02 17.13 28.50
CA ILE A 339 20.56 16.60 27.24
C ILE A 339 19.58 15.56 26.69
N MET A 340 18.95 15.83 25.55
CA MET A 340 18.01 14.89 24.94
C MET A 340 18.63 13.99 23.88
N GLY A 341 19.75 14.41 23.32
CA GLY A 341 20.49 13.67 22.29
C GLY A 341 21.34 14.62 21.46
N GLY A 342 21.72 14.18 20.28
CA GLY A 342 22.60 14.94 19.39
C GLY A 342 22.92 14.13 18.15
N CYS A 343 23.63 14.76 17.22
CA CYS A 343 24.19 14.11 16.05
C CYS A 343 25.68 14.43 16.00
N ASP A 344 26.47 13.46 15.54
CA ASP A 344 27.88 13.69 15.23
C ASP A 344 28.07 14.42 13.90
N LYS A 345 29.32 14.76 13.59
CA LYS A 345 29.72 15.49 12.37
C LYS A 345 29.31 14.80 11.07
N GLN A 346 29.07 13.48 11.06
CA GLN A 346 28.55 12.77 9.89
C GLN A 346 27.04 12.46 10.01
N GLY A 347 26.35 13.07 10.97
CA GLY A 347 24.91 12.99 11.12
C GLY A 347 24.38 11.73 11.82
N PHE A 348 25.22 10.90 12.44
CA PHE A 348 24.70 9.75 13.18
C PHE A 348 24.14 10.17 14.54
N PRO A 349 22.89 9.78 14.87
CA PRO A 349 22.24 10.21 16.10
C PRO A 349 22.71 9.42 17.32
N MET A 350 22.79 10.10 18.45
CA MET A 350 23.07 9.51 19.76
C MET A 350 21.92 8.58 20.20
N LYS A 351 22.26 7.44 20.81
CA LYS A 351 21.30 6.46 21.32
C LYS A 351 21.43 6.27 22.83
N GLN A 352 20.37 6.56 23.58
CA GLN A 352 20.32 6.31 25.03
C GLN A 352 20.58 4.83 25.35
N GLY A 353 21.40 4.59 26.38
CA GLY A 353 21.77 3.25 26.85
C GLY A 353 23.03 2.66 26.20
N VAL A 354 23.59 3.30 25.18
CA VAL A 354 24.88 2.90 24.58
C VAL A 354 25.99 3.70 25.26
N LEU A 355 26.63 3.12 26.28
CA LEU A 355 27.57 3.81 27.18
C LEU A 355 28.98 3.99 26.55
N THR A 356 29.06 4.57 25.37
CA THR A 356 30.32 4.87 24.69
C THR A 356 30.39 6.33 24.24
N PRO A 357 31.58 6.95 24.25
CA PRO A 357 31.82 8.23 23.60
C PRO A 357 32.08 8.10 22.10
N GLY A 358 32.16 6.88 21.55
CA GLY A 358 32.27 6.66 20.12
C GLY A 358 30.97 6.15 19.48
N ARG A 359 31.06 5.77 18.22
CA ARG A 359 30.00 5.05 17.50
C ARG A 359 30.10 3.54 17.70
N VAL A 360 28.95 2.88 17.64
CA VAL A 360 28.83 1.42 17.72
C VAL A 360 27.85 0.94 16.66
N ARG A 361 28.12 -0.22 16.03
CA ARG A 361 27.18 -0.87 15.12
C ARG A 361 26.22 -1.77 15.89
N LEU A 362 24.94 -1.42 15.87
CA LEU A 362 23.88 -2.17 16.54
C LEU A 362 22.86 -2.72 15.56
N LEU A 363 22.28 -3.87 15.88
CA LEU A 363 21.12 -4.40 15.17
C LEU A 363 19.85 -3.72 15.72
N LEU A 364 19.23 -2.86 14.92
CA LEU A 364 18.05 -2.09 15.31
C LEU A 364 16.77 -2.73 14.75
N HIS A 365 15.65 -2.54 15.46
CA HIS A 365 14.32 -3.02 15.04
C HIS A 365 13.32 -1.86 14.99
N ARG A 366 12.21 -2.02 14.25
CA ARG A 366 11.17 -0.99 14.13
C ARG A 366 10.70 -0.49 15.50
N GLY A 367 10.63 0.83 15.67
CA GLY A 367 10.22 1.47 16.92
C GLY A 367 11.35 1.75 17.92
N THR A 368 12.58 1.30 17.66
CA THR A 368 13.74 1.76 18.45
C THR A 368 14.27 3.11 17.95
N PRO A 369 14.79 3.97 18.85
CA PRO A 369 15.40 5.23 18.43
C PRO A 369 16.58 4.97 17.50
N CYS A 370 16.83 5.93 16.60
CA CYS A 370 17.79 5.87 15.49
C CYS A 370 17.38 4.93 14.32
N PHE A 371 16.21 4.27 14.41
CA PHE A 371 15.64 3.47 13.34
C PHE A 371 14.12 3.66 13.24
N ARG A 372 13.70 4.51 12.29
CA ARG A 372 12.29 4.80 12.03
C ARG A 372 11.55 3.67 11.29
N GLY A 373 12.27 2.65 10.81
CA GLY A 373 11.68 1.48 10.17
C GLY A 373 11.15 1.74 8.76
N TYR A 374 11.86 2.57 7.98
CA TYR A 374 11.54 2.74 6.56
C TYR A 374 12.17 1.57 5.77
N GLY A 375 11.48 0.44 5.73
CA GLY A 375 11.94 -0.78 5.05
C GLY A 375 10.88 -1.88 4.92
N ARG A 376 9.64 -1.48 4.59
CA ARG A 376 8.49 -2.24 4.01
C ARG A 376 7.97 -3.53 4.68
N ARG A 377 8.72 -4.24 5.54
CA ARG A 377 8.31 -5.53 6.11
C ARG A 377 8.20 -5.47 7.63
N ASN A 378 7.16 -6.10 8.17
CA ASN A 378 7.04 -6.27 9.62
C ASN A 378 8.12 -7.24 10.12
N GLY A 379 8.77 -6.90 11.24
CA GLY A 379 9.85 -7.71 11.82
C GLY A 379 11.24 -7.43 11.27
N GLU A 380 11.40 -6.48 10.33
CA GLU A 380 12.70 -6.06 9.81
C GLU A 380 13.65 -5.61 10.94
N ARG A 381 14.89 -6.10 10.86
CA ARG A 381 16.02 -5.66 11.69
C ARG A 381 17.16 -5.23 10.78
N ARG A 382 17.78 -4.08 11.06
CA ARG A 382 18.89 -3.55 10.26
C ARG A 382 20.07 -3.19 11.15
N ARG A 383 21.28 -3.63 10.76
CA ARG A 383 22.51 -3.28 11.46
C ARG A 383 22.97 -1.90 11.01
N LYS A 384 22.98 -0.92 11.92
CA LYS A 384 23.37 0.47 11.65
C LYS A 384 24.37 0.97 12.68
N SER A 385 25.27 1.84 12.24
CA SER A 385 26.10 2.64 13.14
C SER A 385 25.23 3.66 13.87
N VAL A 386 25.43 3.78 15.18
CA VAL A 386 24.78 4.79 16.02
C VAL A 386 25.82 5.39 16.95
N ARG A 387 25.64 6.66 17.30
CA ARG A 387 26.50 7.33 18.27
C ARG A 387 26.10 6.93 19.69
N GLY A 388 27.09 6.70 20.56
CA GLY A 388 26.83 6.42 21.97
C GLY A 388 26.22 7.62 22.71
N CYS A 389 25.80 7.42 23.96
CA CYS A 389 25.08 8.41 24.73
C CYS A 389 25.97 9.38 25.52
N ILE A 390 27.28 9.15 25.56
CA ILE A 390 28.25 10.02 26.22
C ILE A 390 28.64 11.13 25.24
N VAL A 391 28.53 12.38 25.69
CA VAL A 391 28.87 13.59 24.94
C VAL A 391 30.39 13.73 24.86
N SER A 392 30.90 13.99 23.65
CA SER A 392 32.31 14.33 23.39
C SER A 392 32.41 15.31 22.21
N GLN A 393 33.64 15.72 21.90
CA GLN A 393 33.99 16.75 20.89
C GLN A 393 33.65 16.38 19.43
N ASP A 394 33.32 15.11 19.16
CA ASP A 394 32.96 14.63 17.83
C ASP A 394 31.49 14.92 17.45
N LEU A 395 30.73 15.53 18.36
CA LEU A 395 29.38 15.99 18.10
C LEU A 395 29.39 17.24 17.23
N SER A 396 28.43 17.36 16.31
CA SER A 396 28.19 18.61 15.57
C SER A 396 27.00 19.37 16.14
N VAL A 397 25.99 18.64 16.64
CA VAL A 397 24.79 19.25 17.23
C VAL A 397 24.41 18.53 18.51
N LEU A 398 24.20 19.30 19.59
CA LEU A 398 23.59 18.81 20.83
C LEU A 398 22.15 19.33 20.95
N ASN A 399 21.21 18.43 21.19
CA ASN A 399 19.81 18.76 21.42
C ASN A 399 19.54 18.89 22.93
N LEU A 400 19.19 20.09 23.36
CA LEU A 400 18.92 20.43 24.76
C LEU A 400 17.45 20.78 24.95
N VAL A 401 16.90 20.42 26.12
CA VAL A 401 15.54 20.81 26.53
C VAL A 401 15.61 21.57 27.85
N ILE A 402 14.93 22.72 27.93
CA ILE A 402 14.81 23.46 29.18
C ILE A 402 13.89 22.70 30.14
N VAL A 403 14.42 22.37 31.32
CA VAL A 403 13.67 21.78 32.44
C VAL A 403 13.21 22.88 33.39
N LYS A 404 14.11 23.82 33.72
CA LYS A 404 13.83 24.98 34.56
C LYS A 404 14.21 26.25 33.81
N LYS A 405 13.27 27.20 33.73
CA LYS A 405 13.52 28.54 33.19
C LYS A 405 14.43 29.29 34.17
N GLY A 406 15.46 29.96 33.65
CA GLY A 406 16.34 30.82 34.43
C GLY A 406 15.77 32.21 34.67
N GLU A 407 16.65 33.13 35.08
CA GLU A 407 16.29 34.49 35.48
C GLU A 407 15.95 35.38 34.28
N ASN A 408 16.75 35.27 33.21
CA ASN A 408 16.63 36.12 32.02
C ASN A 408 15.74 35.49 30.95
N ASP A 409 15.09 36.29 30.10
CA ASP A 409 14.34 35.80 28.94
C ASP A 409 15.24 35.63 27.71
N LEU A 410 15.06 34.51 27.01
CA LEU A 410 15.80 34.17 25.80
C LEU A 410 14.98 34.52 24.55
N PRO A 411 15.49 35.42 23.68
CA PRO A 411 14.74 35.92 22.54
C PRO A 411 14.46 34.81 21.54
N GLY A 412 13.17 34.66 21.17
CA GLY A 412 12.70 33.61 20.27
C GLY A 412 12.55 32.22 20.89
N LEU A 413 12.76 32.07 22.20
CA LEU A 413 12.62 30.79 22.90
C LEU A 413 11.66 30.85 24.10
N THR A 414 11.87 31.79 25.03
CA THR A 414 10.97 32.00 26.18
C THR A 414 10.02 33.18 26.00
N ASP A 415 10.41 34.15 25.18
CA ASP A 415 9.64 35.37 24.89
C ASP A 415 8.40 35.09 24.02
N THR A 416 8.51 34.18 23.04
CA THR A 416 7.41 33.88 22.12
C THR A 416 6.71 32.57 22.45
N GLU A 417 5.38 32.60 22.50
CA GLU A 417 4.55 31.41 22.68
C GLU A 417 3.97 30.92 21.35
N LYS A 418 4.24 29.65 21.01
CA LYS A 418 3.68 29.04 19.80
C LYS A 418 2.33 28.39 20.12
N PRO A 419 1.23 28.86 19.53
CA PRO A 419 -0.08 28.28 19.80
C PRO A 419 -0.15 26.82 19.33
N ARG A 420 -0.86 25.98 20.10
CA ARG A 420 -1.03 24.56 19.77
C ARG A 420 -1.78 24.40 18.45
N MET A 421 -1.13 23.76 17.47
CA MET A 421 -1.71 23.59 16.13
C MET A 421 -2.98 22.73 16.07
N ARG A 422 -3.14 21.78 17.01
CA ARG A 422 -4.26 20.83 17.01
C ARG A 422 -4.79 20.63 18.42
N GLY A 423 -6.10 20.78 18.58
CA GLY A 423 -6.80 20.37 19.79
C GLY A 423 -7.10 18.86 19.83
N PRO A 424 -7.59 18.35 20.97
CA PRO A 424 -7.98 16.95 21.10
C PRO A 424 -9.14 16.56 20.16
N LYS A 425 -9.05 15.38 19.55
CA LYS A 425 -10.11 14.84 18.66
C LYS A 425 -11.07 13.85 19.34
N ARG A 426 -10.64 13.21 20.43
CA ARG A 426 -11.39 12.17 21.14
C ARG A 426 -12.26 12.82 22.21
N ALA A 427 -13.55 12.45 22.30
CA ALA A 427 -14.51 13.04 23.25
C ALA A 427 -13.99 13.09 24.70
N SER A 428 -13.38 12.00 25.19
CA SER A 428 -12.83 11.97 26.55
C SER A 428 -11.66 12.94 26.78
N LYS A 429 -10.83 13.18 25.76
CA LYS A 429 -9.72 14.15 25.87
C LYS A 429 -10.21 15.59 25.79
N ILE A 430 -11.31 15.83 25.07
CA ILE A 430 -11.96 17.15 25.02
C ILE A 430 -12.52 17.48 26.41
N ARG A 431 -13.22 16.54 27.05
CA ARG A 431 -13.73 16.73 28.42
C ARG A 431 -12.63 17.06 29.41
N LYS A 432 -11.50 16.34 29.35
CA LYS A 432 -10.33 16.62 30.20
C LYS A 432 -9.72 18.00 29.97
N LEU A 433 -9.74 18.51 28.73
CA LEU A 433 -9.16 19.82 28.42
C LEU A 433 -10.01 20.97 28.97
N PHE A 434 -11.34 20.82 28.91
CA PHE A 434 -12.29 21.84 29.35
C PHE A 434 -12.92 21.56 30.72
N ASN A 435 -12.39 20.57 31.45
CA ASN A 435 -12.92 20.11 32.73
C ASN A 435 -14.44 19.86 32.74
N LEU A 436 -14.94 19.21 31.68
CA LEU A 436 -16.37 18.92 31.50
C LEU A 436 -16.76 17.58 32.12
N SER A 437 -18.02 17.49 32.55
CA SER A 437 -18.65 16.26 32.97
C SER A 437 -18.95 15.32 31.78
N LYS A 438 -19.47 14.12 32.05
CA LYS A 438 -19.78 13.14 31.00
C LYS A 438 -21.10 13.47 30.29
N GLU A 439 -21.96 14.18 30.98
CA GLU A 439 -23.29 14.63 30.60
C GLU A 439 -23.19 15.81 29.63
N ASP A 440 -22.12 16.61 29.76
CA ASP A 440 -21.87 17.77 28.90
C ASP A 440 -21.60 17.41 27.44
N ASP A 441 -22.21 18.19 26.54
CA ASP A 441 -22.00 18.07 25.11
C ASP A 441 -20.68 18.73 24.67
N VAL A 442 -19.73 17.88 24.36
CA VAL A 442 -18.39 18.26 23.88
C VAL A 442 -18.41 19.00 22.53
N ARG A 443 -19.49 18.92 21.73
CA ARG A 443 -19.54 19.53 20.38
C ARG A 443 -19.38 21.05 20.42
N LYS A 444 -19.94 21.70 21.43
CA LYS A 444 -19.87 23.17 21.61
C LYS A 444 -18.44 23.64 21.80
N TYR A 445 -17.65 22.88 22.56
CA TYR A 445 -16.27 23.21 22.94
C TYR A 445 -15.25 22.87 21.87
N VAL A 446 -15.59 22.06 20.86
CA VAL A 446 -14.70 21.88 19.70
C VAL A 446 -14.63 23.13 18.83
N ASN A 447 -15.62 24.01 18.97
CA ASN A 447 -15.68 25.24 18.20
C ASN A 447 -14.70 26.30 18.69
N THR A 448 -14.26 26.26 19.95
CA THR A 448 -13.34 27.26 20.53
C THR A 448 -11.91 27.15 20.00
N TYR A 449 -11.51 25.98 19.51
CA TYR A 449 -10.21 25.79 18.84
C TYR A 449 -10.36 25.45 17.35
N ARG A 450 -11.47 25.89 16.73
CA ARG A 450 -11.60 25.83 15.26
C ARG A 450 -10.49 26.65 14.64
N ARG A 451 -9.81 26.05 13.67
CA ARG A 451 -8.85 26.79 12.87
C ARG A 451 -9.60 27.57 11.82
N THR A 452 -9.60 28.90 11.97
CA THR A 452 -9.94 29.83 10.89
C THR A 452 -8.68 30.07 10.07
N PHE A 453 -8.82 30.02 8.76
CA PHE A 453 -7.73 30.38 7.86
C PHE A 453 -8.32 30.95 6.58
N THR A 454 -7.58 31.86 5.98
CA THR A 454 -7.91 32.45 4.69
C THR A 454 -7.35 31.53 3.61
N THR A 455 -8.20 31.12 2.66
CA THR A 455 -7.75 30.36 1.49
C THR A 455 -6.91 31.26 0.57
N LYS A 456 -6.15 30.67 -0.36
CA LYS A 456 -5.41 31.44 -1.38
C LYS A 456 -6.30 32.39 -2.18
N THR A 457 -7.60 32.08 -2.27
CA THR A 457 -8.65 32.88 -2.91
C THR A 457 -9.28 33.97 -2.02
N GLY A 458 -8.69 34.27 -0.84
CA GLY A 458 -9.19 35.30 0.07
C GLY A 458 -10.41 34.92 0.92
N LYS A 459 -10.99 33.73 0.75
CA LYS A 459 -12.17 33.29 1.51
C LYS A 459 -11.77 32.82 2.91
N LYS A 460 -12.44 33.36 3.94
CA LYS A 460 -12.28 32.90 5.33
C LYS A 460 -13.05 31.60 5.54
N VAL A 461 -12.36 30.50 5.85
CA VAL A 461 -12.96 29.19 6.10
C VAL A 461 -12.58 28.71 7.49
N SER A 462 -13.51 28.05 8.18
CA SER A 462 -13.24 27.35 9.43
C SER A 462 -13.26 25.84 9.23
N LYS A 463 -12.30 25.13 9.84
CA LYS A 463 -12.25 23.65 9.84
C LYS A 463 -12.31 23.13 11.27
N ALA A 464 -13.14 22.11 11.49
CA ALA A 464 -13.26 21.40 12.77
C ALA A 464 -13.02 19.89 12.58
N PRO A 465 -12.34 19.21 13.52
CA PRO A 465 -12.17 17.77 13.45
C PRO A 465 -13.47 17.04 13.83
N LYS A 466 -13.81 15.96 13.10
CA LYS A 466 -14.87 15.03 13.54
C LYS A 466 -14.49 14.42 14.89
N ILE A 467 -15.36 14.60 15.88
CA ILE A 467 -15.16 14.08 17.23
C ILE A 467 -15.22 12.55 17.21
N GLN A 468 -14.14 11.91 17.64
CA GLN A 468 -14.07 10.46 17.75
C GLN A 468 -14.60 9.99 19.10
N ARG A 469 -15.22 8.80 19.10
CA ARG A 469 -15.77 8.13 20.29
C ARG A 469 -16.90 8.92 20.97
N LEU A 470 -17.53 9.86 20.26
CA LEU A 470 -18.77 10.48 20.73
C LEU A 470 -19.90 9.45 20.64
N VAL A 471 -20.67 9.30 21.72
CA VAL A 471 -21.86 8.45 21.72
C VAL A 471 -22.96 9.16 20.95
N THR A 472 -23.43 8.54 19.86
CA THR A 472 -24.51 9.07 19.02
C THR A 472 -25.70 8.10 18.99
N PRO A 473 -26.91 8.57 18.65
CA PRO A 473 -28.07 7.69 18.48
C PRO A 473 -27.81 6.52 17.53
N LEU A 474 -27.11 6.76 16.42
CA LEU A 474 -26.69 5.72 15.47
C LEU A 474 -25.77 4.66 16.09
N THR A 475 -24.85 5.08 16.97
CA THR A 475 -23.96 4.14 17.68
C THR A 475 -24.76 3.28 18.66
N LEU A 476 -25.73 3.87 19.36
CA LEU A 476 -26.64 3.14 20.26
C LEU A 476 -27.55 2.18 19.50
N GLN A 477 -28.10 2.60 18.37
CA GLN A 477 -28.92 1.75 17.49
C GLN A 477 -28.13 0.55 16.99
N ARG A 478 -26.90 0.74 16.47
CA ARG A 478 -26.03 -0.37 16.04
C ARG A 478 -25.71 -1.33 17.19
N LYS A 479 -25.52 -0.82 18.42
CA LYS A 479 -25.32 -1.65 19.61
C LYS A 479 -26.58 -2.48 19.94
N ARG A 480 -27.76 -1.86 19.91
CA ARG A 480 -29.06 -2.55 20.11
C ARG A 480 -29.30 -3.61 19.03
N ALA A 481 -29.03 -3.28 17.77
CA ALA A 481 -29.16 -4.21 16.64
C ALA A 481 -28.28 -5.45 16.81
N ARG A 482 -26.99 -5.27 17.17
CA ARG A 482 -26.08 -6.40 17.45
C ARG A 482 -26.61 -7.31 18.57
N ILE A 483 -27.16 -6.72 19.64
CA ILE A 483 -27.75 -7.49 20.74
C ILE A 483 -28.99 -8.25 20.26
N SER A 484 -29.86 -7.60 19.48
CA SER A 484 -31.06 -8.21 18.89
C SER A 484 -30.70 -9.39 17.98
N GLU A 485 -29.71 -9.21 17.12
CA GLU A 485 -29.23 -10.25 16.20
C GLU A 485 -28.63 -11.45 16.95
N LYS A 486 -27.88 -11.20 18.03
CA LYS A 486 -27.39 -12.28 18.91
C LYS A 486 -28.56 -13.06 19.53
N LYS A 487 -29.60 -12.37 20.00
CA LYS A 487 -30.82 -13.03 20.53
C LYS A 487 -31.55 -13.84 19.46
N LYS A 488 -31.73 -13.27 18.27
CA LYS A 488 -32.36 -13.95 17.12
C LYS A 488 -31.60 -15.22 16.74
N ARG A 489 -30.27 -15.17 16.71
CA ARG A 489 -29.43 -16.34 16.40
C ARG A 489 -29.63 -17.47 17.41
N VAL A 490 -29.67 -17.15 18.70
CA VAL A 490 -29.92 -18.14 19.76
C VAL A 490 -31.34 -18.71 19.65
N ALA A 491 -32.35 -17.87 19.39
CA ALA A 491 -33.73 -18.31 19.21
C ALA A 491 -33.88 -19.24 18.00
N LYS A 492 -33.25 -18.90 16.87
CA LYS A 492 -33.21 -19.74 15.68
C LYS A 492 -32.55 -21.10 15.95
N ALA A 493 -31.38 -21.10 16.58
CA ALA A 493 -30.72 -22.37 16.94
C ALA A 493 -31.62 -23.26 17.82
N LYS A 494 -32.40 -22.65 18.72
CA LYS A 494 -33.37 -23.37 19.56
C LYS A 494 -34.56 -23.91 18.76
N SER A 495 -35.10 -23.14 17.81
CA SER A 495 -36.19 -23.61 16.94
C SER A 495 -35.73 -24.75 16.04
N ASP A 496 -34.55 -24.59 15.40
CA ASP A 496 -33.99 -25.59 14.50
C ASP A 496 -33.69 -26.90 15.25
N ALA A 497 -33.18 -26.82 16.49
CA ALA A 497 -33.01 -27.97 17.35
C ALA A 497 -34.35 -28.66 17.70
N ALA A 498 -35.41 -27.88 17.98
CA ALA A 498 -36.73 -28.43 18.26
C ALA A 498 -37.35 -29.12 17.02
N GLU A 499 -37.18 -28.54 15.84
CA GLU A 499 -37.60 -29.14 14.57
C GLU A 499 -36.87 -30.45 14.29
N TYR A 500 -35.56 -30.48 14.52
CA TYR A 500 -34.76 -31.70 14.38
C TYR A 500 -35.24 -32.81 15.33
N GLN A 501 -35.58 -32.48 16.58
CA GLN A 501 -36.14 -33.44 17.52
C GLN A 501 -37.48 -34.01 17.06
N LYS A 502 -38.36 -33.18 16.45
CA LYS A 502 -39.62 -33.66 15.85
C LYS A 502 -39.35 -34.64 14.71
N LEU A 503 -38.40 -34.33 13.84
CA LEU A 503 -38.00 -35.20 12.73
C LEU A 503 -37.47 -36.55 13.23
N LEU A 504 -36.62 -36.54 14.26
CA LEU A 504 -36.10 -37.76 14.89
C LEU A 504 -37.24 -38.63 15.44
N ALA A 505 -38.20 -38.03 16.14
CA ALA A 505 -39.34 -38.76 16.69
C ALA A 505 -40.18 -39.43 15.58
N GLN A 506 -40.39 -38.76 14.45
CA GLN A 506 -41.08 -39.34 13.29
C GLN A 506 -40.31 -40.55 12.72
N ARG A 507 -38.99 -40.42 12.52
CA ARG A 507 -38.15 -41.53 12.01
C ARG A 507 -38.15 -42.75 12.93
N LEU A 508 -38.10 -42.53 14.24
CA LEU A 508 -38.19 -43.62 15.22
C LEU A 508 -39.56 -44.31 15.20
N LYS A 509 -40.65 -43.56 14.99
CA LYS A 509 -42.00 -44.11 14.85
C LYS A 509 -42.10 -44.98 13.59
N GLU A 510 -41.69 -44.47 12.43
CA GLU A 510 -41.65 -45.22 11.17
C GLU A 510 -40.84 -46.52 11.29
N GLN A 511 -39.70 -46.48 12.00
CA GLN A 511 -38.87 -47.65 12.23
C GLN A 511 -39.57 -48.71 13.11
N ARG A 512 -40.30 -48.27 14.15
CA ARG A 512 -41.10 -49.18 15.01
C ARG A 512 -42.22 -49.83 14.22
N GLU A 513 -42.95 -49.06 13.42
CA GLU A 513 -44.03 -49.56 12.56
C GLU A 513 -43.49 -50.59 11.56
N ARG A 514 -42.39 -50.27 10.86
CA ARG A 514 -41.72 -51.22 9.94
C ARG A 514 -41.28 -52.52 10.63
N ARG A 515 -40.75 -52.44 11.86
CA ARG A 515 -40.42 -53.63 12.67
C ARG A 515 -41.66 -54.44 13.02
N SER A 516 -42.76 -53.81 13.44
CA SER A 516 -44.00 -54.53 13.74
C SER A 516 -44.61 -55.21 12.50
N GLU A 517 -44.60 -54.55 11.35
CA GLU A 517 -45.08 -55.11 10.08
C GLU A 517 -44.27 -56.33 9.65
N SER A 518 -42.94 -56.27 9.76
CA SER A 518 -42.06 -57.40 9.42
C SER A 518 -42.27 -58.59 10.36
N LEU A 519 -42.47 -58.35 11.66
CA LEU A 519 -42.84 -59.37 12.64
C LEU A 519 -44.21 -59.98 12.33
N ALA A 520 -45.21 -59.17 11.98
CA ALA A 520 -46.54 -59.63 11.60
C ALA A 520 -46.50 -60.51 10.34
N LYS A 521 -45.76 -60.09 9.31
CA LYS A 521 -45.52 -60.88 8.09
C LYS A 521 -44.78 -62.19 8.39
N LYS A 522 -43.85 -62.20 9.36
CA LYS A 522 -43.15 -63.43 9.78
C LYS A 522 -44.10 -64.39 10.51
N ARG A 523 -44.96 -63.88 11.40
CA ARG A 523 -45.97 -64.67 12.11
C ARG A 523 -47.01 -65.28 11.17
N SER A 524 -47.52 -64.52 10.19
CA SER A 524 -48.48 -65.04 9.22
C SER A 524 -47.88 -66.18 8.37
N ARG A 525 -46.63 -66.03 7.92
CA ARG A 525 -45.89 -67.10 7.22
C ARG A 525 -45.74 -68.38 8.05
N LEU A 526 -45.41 -68.25 9.33
CA LEU A 526 -45.29 -69.39 10.24
C LEU A 526 -46.64 -70.10 10.46
N SER A 527 -47.74 -69.35 10.59
CA SER A 527 -49.09 -69.92 10.72
C SER A 527 -49.60 -70.62 9.45
N ALA A 528 -49.16 -70.17 8.28
CA ALA A 528 -49.47 -70.82 7.01
C ALA A 528 -48.71 -72.14 6.84
N ALA A 529 -47.49 -72.23 7.39
CA ALA A 529 -46.69 -73.45 7.36
C ALA A 529 -47.15 -74.53 8.36
N SER A 530 -47.97 -74.18 9.37
CA SER A 530 -48.42 -75.10 10.42
C SER A 530 -49.83 -75.68 10.22
N LYS A 531 -50.51 -75.42 9.09
CA LYS A 531 -51.80 -76.04 8.79
C LYS A 531 -51.59 -77.42 8.16
N PRO A 532 -52.02 -78.53 8.79
CA PRO A 532 -51.94 -79.84 8.14
C PRO A 532 -52.98 -79.89 7.01
N SER A 533 -52.59 -80.44 5.85
CA SER A 533 -53.50 -80.68 4.74
C SER A 533 -54.51 -81.76 5.13
N ILE A 534 -55.72 -81.38 5.51
CA ILE A 534 -56.84 -82.31 5.58
C ILE A 534 -57.38 -82.41 4.15
N ALA A 535 -56.96 -83.46 3.45
CA ALA A 535 -57.58 -83.90 2.20
C ALA A 535 -58.71 -84.88 2.56
N ALA A 536 -59.92 -84.55 2.11
CA ALA A 536 -61.04 -85.48 1.96
C ALA A 536 -61.68 -85.18 0.60
#